data_AF-A0A536YF52-F1
#
_entry.id   AF-A0A536YF52-F1
#
_cell.length_a   1.000
_cell.length_b   1.000
_cell.length_c   1.000
_cell.angle_alpha   90.00
_cell.angle_beta   90.00
_cell.angle_gamma   90.00
#
_symmetry.space_group_name_H-M   'P 1'
#
loop_
_entity.id
_entity.type
_entity.pdbx_description
1 polymer ?
#
loop_
_entity_poly.entity_id
_entity_poly.type
_entity_poly.pdbx_seq_one_letter_code
_entity_poly.pdbx_strand_id
1 'polypeptide(L)'
;MNATFSRAVPLLLCAAFTAGCASPSAINPGASAQVVETLMGAPANVWKNADGSEVWEYPRGPFGVETYMVTLGPDRAVREVRQVLSDETISKLHVGMSRDEVRRLLGKPRDIGFSALSDEEIWSWRYREWGVRNMELYVQFDRSTGTLKSISRFQIDTSDGKRK
;
A
#
# COMPACT_ATOMS: atom_id res chain seq x y z
N MET A 1 -24.88 -60.90 -15.02
CA MET A 1 -23.60 -60.17 -15.02
C MET A 1 -23.93 -58.70 -15.19
N ASN A 2 -23.95 -57.95 -14.10
CA ASN A 2 -24.38 -56.54 -14.07
C ASN A 2 -23.14 -55.64 -14.11
N ALA A 3 -23.14 -54.64 -15.00
CA ALA A 3 -22.19 -53.53 -14.94
C ALA A 3 -22.87 -52.28 -15.50
N THR A 4 -23.46 -51.48 -14.62
CA THR A 4 -23.85 -50.09 -14.89
C THR A 4 -22.88 -49.18 -14.14
N PHE A 5 -21.93 -48.60 -14.88
CA PHE A 5 -20.98 -47.62 -14.36
C PHE A 5 -21.69 -46.28 -14.12
N SER A 6 -21.87 -45.92 -12.86
CA SER A 6 -22.34 -44.60 -12.44
C SER A 6 -21.22 -43.57 -12.61
N ARG A 7 -21.44 -42.58 -13.48
CA ARG A 7 -20.53 -41.44 -13.66
C ARG A 7 -20.78 -40.43 -12.55
N ALA A 8 -19.94 -40.41 -11.53
CA ALA A 8 -19.94 -39.35 -10.52
C ALA A 8 -19.37 -38.05 -11.13
N VAL A 9 -20.18 -37.00 -11.18
CA VAL A 9 -19.77 -35.65 -11.58
C VAL A 9 -19.32 -34.92 -10.33
N PRO A 10 -18.05 -34.48 -10.21
CA PRO A 10 -17.64 -33.70 -9.05
C PRO A 10 -18.17 -32.28 -9.20
N LEU A 11 -19.05 -31.89 -8.28
CA LEU A 11 -19.58 -30.54 -8.13
C LEU A 11 -18.41 -29.61 -7.74
N LEU A 12 -17.90 -28.86 -8.71
CA LEU A 12 -16.88 -27.84 -8.50
C LEU A 12 -17.51 -26.71 -7.66
N LEU A 13 -17.25 -26.72 -6.36
CA LEU A 13 -17.69 -25.69 -5.43
C LEU A 13 -16.85 -24.43 -5.68
N CYS A 14 -17.34 -23.55 -6.55
CA CYS A 14 -16.78 -22.20 -6.71
C CYS A 14 -16.96 -21.43 -5.40
N ALA A 15 -15.92 -21.39 -4.57
CA ALA A 15 -15.82 -20.47 -3.44
C ALA A 15 -15.85 -19.04 -4.00
N ALA A 16 -17.02 -18.40 -3.92
CA ALA A 16 -17.20 -17.00 -4.24
C ALA A 16 -16.43 -16.17 -3.22
N PHE A 17 -15.20 -15.78 -3.55
CA PHE A 17 -14.54 -14.66 -2.89
C PHE A 17 -15.34 -13.40 -3.25
N THR A 18 -16.28 -13.03 -2.37
CA THR A 18 -16.80 -11.67 -2.34
C THR A 18 -15.66 -10.77 -1.90
N ALA A 19 -14.82 -10.37 -2.83
CA ALA A 19 -14.00 -9.18 -2.67
C ALA A 19 -14.98 -7.99 -2.67
N GLY A 20 -15.62 -7.75 -1.51
CA GLY A 20 -16.29 -6.49 -1.27
C GLY A 20 -15.26 -5.41 -1.54
N CYS A 21 -15.56 -4.48 -2.44
CA CYS A 21 -14.76 -3.29 -2.64
C CYS A 21 -14.76 -2.52 -1.31
N ALA A 22 -13.79 -2.83 -0.46
CA ALA A 22 -13.53 -2.15 0.79
C ALA A 22 -13.20 -0.69 0.47
N SER A 23 -14.21 0.18 0.54
CA SER A 23 -14.06 1.62 0.36
C SER A 23 -13.70 2.24 1.71
N PRO A 24 -12.48 2.78 1.89
CA PRO A 24 -12.06 3.35 3.17
C PRO A 24 -12.87 4.59 3.57
N SER A 25 -13.57 5.21 2.60
CA SER A 25 -14.49 6.33 2.82
C SER A 25 -15.69 6.00 3.72
N ALA A 26 -15.96 4.72 4.00
CA ALA A 26 -17.03 4.30 4.92
C ALA A 26 -16.60 4.32 6.40
N ILE A 27 -15.31 4.52 6.70
CA ILE A 27 -14.80 4.50 8.07
C ILE A 27 -14.89 5.91 8.67
N ASN A 28 -15.77 6.07 9.65
CA ASN A 28 -15.94 7.33 10.37
C ASN A 28 -14.95 7.43 11.54
N PRO A 29 -14.50 8.65 11.91
CA PRO A 29 -13.86 8.88 13.20
C PRO A 29 -14.73 8.35 14.35
N GLY A 30 -14.09 7.70 15.32
CA GLY A 30 -14.75 7.00 16.43
C GLY A 30 -15.15 5.55 16.15
N ALA A 31 -15.08 5.07 14.91
CA ALA A 31 -15.29 3.65 14.60
C ALA A 31 -14.29 2.77 15.34
N SER A 32 -14.69 1.57 15.76
CA SER A 32 -13.77 0.65 16.43
C SER A 32 -12.80 0.00 15.44
N ALA A 33 -11.65 -0.44 15.94
CA ALA A 33 -10.70 -1.25 15.19
C ALA A 33 -11.36 -2.46 14.50
N GLN A 34 -12.33 -3.12 15.15
CA GLN A 34 -13.04 -4.27 14.58
C GLN A 34 -13.87 -3.89 13.35
N VAL A 35 -14.46 -2.69 13.32
CA VAL A 35 -15.18 -2.18 12.13
C VAL A 35 -14.20 -1.98 10.97
N VAL A 36 -13.00 -1.45 11.25
CA VAL A 36 -11.94 -1.29 10.24
C VAL A 36 -11.52 -2.64 9.67
N GLU A 37 -11.25 -3.64 10.51
CA GLU A 37 -10.87 -4.99 10.05
C GLU A 37 -11.99 -5.68 9.26
N THR A 38 -13.24 -5.47 9.67
CA THR A 38 -14.41 -6.03 8.95
C THR A 38 -14.52 -5.44 7.55
N LEU A 39 -14.24 -4.14 7.40
CA LEU A 39 -14.35 -3.45 6.12
C LEU A 39 -13.10 -3.65 5.24
N MET A 40 -11.90 -3.57 5.80
CA MET A 40 -10.63 -3.53 5.06
C MET A 40 -9.80 -4.82 5.15
N GLY A 41 -10.18 -5.75 6.02
CA GLY A 41 -9.38 -6.92 6.36
C GLY A 41 -8.28 -6.61 7.37
N ALA A 42 -7.39 -7.58 7.57
CA ALA A 42 -6.22 -7.40 8.42
C ALA A 42 -5.25 -6.36 7.81
N PRO A 43 -4.65 -5.47 8.63
CA PRO A 43 -3.65 -4.53 8.13
C PRO A 43 -2.39 -5.26 7.67
N ALA A 44 -1.74 -4.74 6.63
CA ALA A 44 -0.47 -5.28 6.14
C ALA A 44 0.69 -4.97 7.09
N ASN A 45 0.58 -3.88 7.86
CA ASN A 45 1.50 -3.54 8.93
C ASN A 45 0.79 -2.75 10.04
N VAL A 46 1.28 -2.88 11.27
CA VAL A 46 0.80 -2.11 12.44
C VAL A 46 1.99 -1.37 13.06
N TRP A 47 1.94 -0.05 13.01
CA TRP A 47 2.90 0.83 13.66
C TRP A 47 2.40 1.19 15.05
N LYS A 48 3.08 0.73 16.09
CA LYS A 48 2.76 1.10 17.48
C LYS A 48 3.52 2.36 17.87
N ASN A 49 2.84 3.24 18.61
CA ASN A 49 3.42 4.46 19.16
C ASN A 49 3.52 4.39 20.68
N ALA A 50 4.40 5.20 21.26
CA ALA A 50 4.66 5.21 22.70
C ALA A 50 3.45 5.68 23.54
N ASP A 51 2.57 6.49 22.95
CA ASP A 51 1.33 6.97 23.58
C ASP A 51 0.21 5.92 23.59
N GLY A 52 0.46 4.72 23.04
CA GLY A 52 -0.52 3.64 22.91
C GLY A 52 -1.37 3.72 21.65
N SER A 53 -1.22 4.76 20.82
CA SER A 53 -1.87 4.82 19.51
C SER A 53 -1.23 3.83 18.52
N GLU A 54 -2.00 3.45 17.50
CA GLU A 54 -1.53 2.59 16.42
C GLU A 54 -1.84 3.22 15.07
N VAL A 55 -0.96 3.01 14.08
CA VAL A 55 -1.24 3.33 12.68
C VAL A 55 -1.22 2.03 11.88
N TRP A 56 -2.37 1.70 11.31
CA TRP A 56 -2.58 0.51 10.51
C TRP A 56 -2.41 0.82 9.03
N GLU A 57 -1.59 0.03 8.35
CA GLU A 57 -1.21 0.24 6.95
C GLU A 57 -1.96 -0.72 6.01
N TYR A 58 -2.57 -0.17 4.96
CA TYR A 58 -3.37 -0.90 3.98
C TYR A 58 -2.97 -0.53 2.53
N PRO A 59 -1.94 -1.18 1.95
CA PRO A 59 -1.60 -1.07 0.54
C PRO A 59 -2.68 -1.72 -0.34
N ARG A 60 -3.04 -1.11 -1.48
CA ARG A 60 -4.06 -1.65 -2.41
C ARG A 60 -3.50 -2.63 -3.44
N GLY A 61 -2.59 -3.50 -3.00
CA GLY A 61 -1.97 -4.55 -3.82
C GLY A 61 -0.78 -4.10 -4.68
N PRO A 62 -0.14 -5.03 -5.41
CA PRO A 62 1.12 -4.77 -6.13
C PRO A 62 0.97 -3.78 -7.29
N PHE A 63 -0.23 -3.62 -7.84
CA PHE A 63 -0.55 -2.62 -8.87
C PHE A 63 -1.32 -1.42 -8.32
N GLY A 64 -1.48 -1.35 -6.99
CA GLY A 64 -2.18 -0.26 -6.32
C GLY A 64 -1.45 1.06 -6.47
N VAL A 65 -2.24 2.12 -6.63
CA VAL A 65 -1.79 3.54 -6.65
C VAL A 65 -2.16 4.26 -5.36
N GLU A 66 -2.62 3.50 -4.37
CA GLU A 66 -3.14 3.97 -3.10
C GLU A 66 -2.61 3.10 -1.97
N THR A 67 -2.18 3.77 -0.90
CA THR A 67 -1.98 3.15 0.41
C THR A 67 -2.80 3.95 1.40
N TYR A 68 -3.56 3.26 2.23
CA TYR A 68 -4.32 3.88 3.31
C TYR A 68 -3.62 3.66 4.64
N MET A 69 -3.60 4.70 5.47
CA MET A 69 -3.19 4.62 6.86
C MET A 69 -4.36 4.99 7.76
N VAL A 70 -4.68 4.10 8.70
CA VAL A 70 -5.74 4.29 9.68
C VAL A 70 -5.09 4.51 11.04
N THR A 71 -5.25 5.71 11.61
CA THR A 71 -4.77 6.04 12.95
C THR A 71 -5.83 5.66 13.96
N LEU A 72 -5.47 4.80 14.92
CA LEU A 72 -6.29 4.42 16.07
C LEU A 72 -5.72 5.08 17.33
N GLY A 73 -6.59 5.61 18.18
CA GLY A 73 -6.19 6.09 19.50
C GLY A 73 -5.85 4.95 20.47
N PRO A 74 -5.38 5.27 21.68
CA PRO A 74 -5.11 4.26 22.72
C PRO A 74 -6.34 3.44 23.13
N ASP A 75 -7.54 3.99 22.89
CA ASP A 75 -8.84 3.34 23.06
C ASP A 75 -9.25 2.44 21.87
N ARG A 76 -8.36 2.29 20.87
CA ARG A 76 -8.58 1.55 19.62
C ARG A 76 -9.76 2.08 18.78
N ALA A 77 -10.13 3.34 18.98
CA ALA A 77 -11.08 4.04 18.13
C ALA A 77 -10.35 4.82 17.03
N VAL A 78 -10.93 4.84 15.82
CA VAL A 78 -10.38 5.56 14.67
C VAL A 78 -10.32 7.05 14.96
N ARG A 79 -9.15 7.64 14.76
CA ARG A 79 -8.93 9.08 14.77
C ARG A 79 -8.90 9.63 13.36
N GLU A 80 -8.31 8.89 12.44
CA GLU A 80 -8.06 9.38 11.09
C GLU A 80 -7.89 8.24 10.09
N VAL A 81 -8.31 8.48 8.85
CA VAL A 81 -8.04 7.61 7.69
C VAL A 81 -7.46 8.48 6.59
N ARG A 82 -6.24 8.17 6.13
CA ARG A 82 -5.57 8.92 5.07
C ARG A 82 -5.20 8.02 3.90
N GLN A 83 -5.42 8.49 2.66
CA GLN A 83 -4.69 8.01 1.50
C GLN A 83 -3.34 8.75 1.47
N VAL A 84 -2.23 8.01 1.58
CA VAL A 84 -0.90 8.61 1.78
C VAL A 84 -0.03 8.68 0.52
N LEU A 85 -0.44 8.05 -0.59
CA LEU A 85 0.23 8.20 -1.88
C LEU A 85 -0.40 9.36 -2.65
N SER A 86 -0.22 10.57 -2.09
CA SER A 86 -0.78 11.83 -2.57
C SER A 86 0.30 12.91 -2.70
N ASP A 87 0.06 13.90 -3.54
CA ASP A 87 1.00 15.02 -3.74
C ASP A 87 1.33 15.76 -2.44
N GLU A 88 0.33 15.91 -1.55
CA GLU A 88 0.49 16.54 -0.24
C GLU A 88 1.42 15.74 0.68
N THR A 89 1.35 14.41 0.66
CA THR A 89 2.21 13.58 1.52
C THR A 89 3.61 13.47 0.92
N ILE A 90 3.71 13.32 -0.40
CA ILE A 90 5.00 13.18 -1.09
C ILE A 90 5.80 14.49 -1.01
N SER A 91 5.14 15.67 -0.96
CA SER A 91 5.84 16.95 -0.76
C SER A 91 6.48 17.12 0.62
N LYS A 92 6.08 16.30 1.61
CA LYS A 92 6.68 16.29 2.95
C LYS A 92 8.03 15.55 2.97
N LEU A 93 8.35 14.77 1.94
CA LEU A 93 9.65 14.12 1.82
C LEU A 93 10.75 15.15 1.58
N HIS A 94 11.89 14.98 2.26
CA HIS A 94 13.08 15.77 2.00
C HIS A 94 14.36 14.97 2.23
N VAL A 95 15.45 15.41 1.60
CA VAL A 95 16.79 14.83 1.79
C VAL A 95 17.15 14.80 3.28
N GLY A 96 17.81 13.72 3.70
CA GLY A 96 18.20 13.48 5.08
C GLY A 96 17.23 12.64 5.90
N MET A 97 15.96 12.49 5.47
CA MET A 97 15.01 11.59 6.13
C MET A 97 15.52 10.14 6.17
N SER A 98 15.32 9.46 7.28
CA SER A 98 15.56 8.03 7.41
C SER A 98 14.55 7.18 6.64
N ARG A 99 14.92 5.94 6.36
CA ARG A 99 14.01 4.90 5.82
C ARG A 99 12.69 4.81 6.59
N ASP A 100 12.75 4.83 7.91
CA ASP A 100 11.56 4.71 8.78
C ASP A 100 10.65 5.94 8.68
N GLU A 101 11.21 7.15 8.62
CA GLU A 101 10.42 8.37 8.39
C GLU A 101 9.67 8.32 7.06
N VAL A 102 10.33 7.86 5.99
CA VAL A 102 9.67 7.67 4.69
C VAL A 102 8.60 6.60 4.77
N ARG A 103 8.84 5.46 5.44
CA ARG A 103 7.84 4.39 5.63
C ARG A 103 6.62 4.87 6.39
N ARG A 104 6.83 5.71 7.43
CA ARG A 104 5.75 6.31 8.24
C ARG A 104 4.90 7.28 7.44
N LEU A 105 5.46 7.91 6.40
CA LEU A 105 4.70 8.80 5.52
C LEU A 105 3.96 8.04 4.43
N LEU A 106 4.65 7.17 3.67
CA LEU A 106 4.11 6.63 2.41
C LEU A 106 3.59 5.19 2.48
N GLY A 107 3.85 4.48 3.57
CA GLY A 107 3.57 3.05 3.62
C GLY A 107 4.57 2.23 2.80
N LYS A 108 4.31 0.93 2.64
CA LYS A 108 5.29 -0.04 2.14
C LYS A 108 5.60 0.26 0.68
N PRO A 109 6.88 0.34 0.29
CA PRO A 109 7.23 0.42 -1.11
C PRO A 109 6.74 -0.81 -1.85
N ARG A 110 6.38 -0.60 -3.11
CA ARG A 110 6.03 -1.68 -4.02
C ARG A 110 7.25 -2.56 -4.27
N ASP A 111 8.36 -1.93 -4.69
CA ASP A 111 9.61 -2.61 -5.00
C ASP A 111 10.78 -1.94 -4.25
N ILE A 112 11.76 -2.77 -3.87
CA ILE A 112 13.05 -2.33 -3.32
C ILE A 112 14.12 -2.86 -4.25
N GLY A 113 14.83 -1.94 -4.90
CA GLY A 113 15.96 -2.22 -5.78
C GLY A 113 17.28 -1.70 -5.21
N PHE A 114 18.38 -2.07 -5.86
CA PHE A 114 19.72 -1.64 -5.48
C PHE A 114 20.52 -1.25 -6.72
N SER A 115 21.20 -0.11 -6.65
CA SER A 115 22.16 0.33 -7.66
C SER A 115 23.57 0.01 -7.19
N ALA A 116 24.25 -0.93 -7.85
CA ALA A 116 25.64 -1.27 -7.54
C ALA A 116 26.62 -0.15 -7.91
N LEU A 117 26.28 0.68 -8.90
CA LEU A 117 27.14 1.76 -9.38
C LEU A 117 27.19 2.94 -8.41
N SER A 118 26.07 3.24 -7.75
CA SER A 118 25.96 4.36 -6.81
C SER A 118 25.89 3.94 -5.34
N ASP A 119 25.91 2.62 -5.05
CA ASP A 119 25.68 2.01 -3.74
C ASP A 119 24.43 2.58 -3.03
N GLU A 120 23.33 2.63 -3.78
CA GLU A 120 22.06 3.21 -3.32
C GLU A 120 20.95 2.16 -3.29
N GLU A 121 20.11 2.27 -2.27
CA GLU A 121 18.87 1.52 -2.14
C GLU A 121 17.72 2.35 -2.69
N ILE A 122 16.91 1.76 -3.57
CA ILE A 122 15.90 2.46 -4.33
C ILE A 122 14.53 1.87 -3.99
N TRP A 123 13.67 2.68 -3.41
CA TRP A 123 12.28 2.33 -3.11
C TRP A 123 11.35 2.94 -4.14
N SER A 124 10.36 2.18 -4.59
CA SER A 124 9.40 2.68 -5.57
C SER A 124 7.94 2.52 -5.13
N TRP A 125 7.10 3.47 -5.56
CA TRP A 125 5.64 3.42 -5.46
C TRP A 125 5.02 3.85 -6.78
N ARG A 126 3.78 3.42 -7.00
CA ARG A 126 2.91 4.05 -7.99
C ARG A 126 1.89 4.92 -7.29
N TYR A 127 1.55 6.06 -7.87
CA TYR A 127 0.52 6.94 -7.35
C TYR A 127 -0.21 7.67 -8.48
N ARG A 128 -1.31 8.35 -8.15
CA ARG A 128 -2.03 9.22 -9.08
C ARG A 128 -1.83 10.68 -8.71
N GLU A 129 -1.09 11.42 -9.53
CA GLU A 129 -0.97 12.87 -9.43
C GLU A 129 -2.30 13.51 -9.87
N TRP A 130 -2.80 14.43 -9.05
CA TRP A 130 -4.14 15.04 -9.19
C TRP A 130 -5.29 14.04 -9.39
N GLY A 131 -5.13 12.80 -8.91
CA GLY A 131 -6.12 11.74 -9.02
C GLY A 131 -6.30 11.13 -10.42
N VAL A 132 -5.58 11.61 -11.45
CA VAL A 132 -5.79 11.20 -12.85
C VAL A 132 -4.52 10.70 -13.54
N ARG A 133 -3.36 11.23 -13.20
CA ARG A 133 -2.11 10.94 -13.91
C ARG A 133 -1.33 9.85 -13.19
N ASN A 134 -1.11 8.71 -13.85
CA ASN A 134 -0.33 7.62 -13.27
C ASN A 134 1.16 7.98 -13.24
N MET A 135 1.75 7.90 -12.06
CA MET A 135 3.14 8.26 -11.80
C MET A 135 3.86 7.12 -11.09
N GLU A 136 5.17 7.01 -11.31
CA GLU A 136 6.10 6.28 -10.46
C GLU A 136 6.93 7.25 -9.64
N LEU A 137 6.96 7.01 -8.33
CA LEU A 137 7.81 7.70 -7.38
C LEU A 137 9.00 6.80 -7.05
N TYR A 138 10.21 7.33 -7.16
CA TYR A 138 11.44 6.70 -6.73
C TYR A 138 12.08 7.50 -5.61
N VAL A 139 12.38 6.83 -4.51
CA VAL A 139 13.03 7.39 -3.32
C VAL A 139 14.33 6.63 -3.11
N GLN A 140 15.46 7.32 -3.19
CA GLN A 140 16.78 6.72 -3.18
C GLN A 140 17.48 7.05 -1.86
N PHE A 141 17.99 6.02 -1.19
CA PHE A 141 18.70 6.13 0.08
C PHE A 141 20.18 5.84 -0.12
N ASP A 142 21.01 6.61 0.59
CA ASP A 142 22.39 6.19 0.84
C ASP A 142 22.36 4.86 1.58
N ARG A 143 23.08 3.85 1.08
CA ARG A 143 23.01 2.53 1.70
C ARG A 143 23.68 2.49 3.06
N SER A 144 24.79 3.23 3.22
CA SER A 144 25.61 3.21 4.43
C SER A 144 24.93 3.93 5.59
N THR A 145 24.34 5.11 5.34
CA THR A 145 23.69 5.91 6.38
C THR A 145 22.20 5.63 6.50
N GLY A 146 21.57 5.14 5.43
CA GLY A 146 20.12 4.95 5.36
C GLY A 146 19.30 6.22 5.23
N THR A 147 19.93 7.31 4.81
CA THR A 147 19.28 8.61 4.64
C THR A 147 18.86 8.84 3.19
N LEU A 148 17.69 9.44 3.00
CA LEU A 148 17.14 9.85 1.72
C LEU A 148 18.08 10.84 1.02
N LYS A 149 18.54 10.49 -0.19
CA LYS A 149 19.41 11.30 -1.05
C LYS A 149 18.67 11.98 -2.19
N SER A 150 17.72 11.28 -2.81
CA SER A 150 17.03 11.76 -4.01
C SER A 150 15.59 11.29 -4.08
N ILE A 151 14.73 12.16 -4.63
CA ILE A 151 13.32 11.90 -4.90
C ILE A 151 13.11 12.18 -6.39
N SER A 152 12.60 11.21 -7.13
CA SER A 152 12.33 11.34 -8.56
C SER A 152 10.91 10.87 -8.88
N ARG A 153 10.24 11.53 -9.83
CA ARG A 153 8.88 11.22 -10.26
C ARG A 153 8.85 11.08 -11.78
N PHE A 154 8.27 10.00 -12.28
CA PHE A 154 8.12 9.77 -13.72
C PHE A 154 6.66 9.50 -14.04
N GLN A 155 6.13 10.13 -15.09
CA GLN A 155 4.82 9.73 -15.60
C GLN A 155 4.95 8.37 -16.26
N ILE A 156 4.04 7.46 -15.93
CA ILE A 156 3.90 6.20 -16.64
C ILE A 156 3.14 6.51 -17.92
N ASP A 157 3.86 6.60 -19.04
CA ASP A 157 3.20 6.76 -20.34
C ASP A 157 2.78 5.38 -20.87
N THR A 158 1.47 5.15 -20.99
CA THR A 158 0.94 3.88 -21.48
C THR A 158 1.18 3.69 -22.99
N SER A 159 1.81 4.65 -23.68
CA SER A 159 2.01 4.64 -25.13
C SER A 159 3.14 3.72 -25.62
N ASP A 160 4.04 3.27 -24.74
CA ASP A 160 5.20 2.44 -25.12
C ASP A 160 4.85 0.98 -25.50
N GLY A 161 3.57 0.61 -25.44
CA GLY A 161 3.07 -0.66 -25.99
C GLY A 161 2.99 -0.71 -27.52
N LYS A 162 3.38 0.36 -28.24
CA LYS A 162 3.43 0.39 -29.71
C LYS A 162 4.82 0.79 -30.23
N ARG A 163 5.84 0.02 -29.90
CA ARG A 163 6.99 -0.14 -30.80
C ARG A 163 6.95 -1.55 -31.38
N LYS A 164 6.37 -1.65 -32.59
CA LYS A 164 6.64 -2.74 -33.52
C LYS A 164 8.04 -2.57 -34.09
#